data_AF-A0A960QJC5-F1
#
_entry.id   AF-A0A960QJC5-F1
#
_cell.length_a   1.000
_cell.length_b   1.000
_cell.length_c   1.000
_cell.angle_alpha   90.00
_cell.angle_beta   90.00
_cell.angle_gamma   90.00
#
_symmetry.space_group_name_H-M   'P 1'
#
loop_
_entity.id
_entity.type
_entity.pdbx_description
1 polymer ?
#
loop_
_entity_poly.entity_id
_entity_poly.type
_entity_poly.pdbx_seq_one_letter_code
_entity_poly.pdbx_strand_id
1 'polypeptide(L)'
;MQQAIELEAAIKRRSAPHRMVRRWRIILLRSQGMSQQAVANEVGVNRPVVALWEKRFRDGGMEGLKEGYRSGRKPTISEEVKAEIISEATRPPSGHTQWSTPKMAKAKGVSNQTVQKLWKANGIKPHIKRTFKISNDKQFEAKFRDVIELYLNPPDRALVLACDEKSQCQALKRTQPGLPLGVGHIRTATHDYIRHGTITIFAALNYLDGKIFHHCSHFWRELSVGAIQHSCIFY
;
A
#
# COMPACT_ATOMS: atom_id res chain seq x y z
N MET A 1 38.42 -21.20 -22.25
CA MET A 1 37.45 -22.25 -22.62
C MET A 1 36.10 -22.06 -21.94
N GLN A 2 36.03 -21.86 -20.62
CA GLN A 2 34.75 -21.69 -19.89
C GLN A 2 33.82 -20.58 -20.44
N GLN A 3 34.36 -19.39 -20.72
CA GLN A 3 33.55 -18.25 -21.18
C GLN A 3 33.00 -18.41 -22.62
N ALA A 4 33.65 -19.22 -23.47
CA ALA A 4 33.16 -19.49 -24.83
C ALA A 4 31.92 -20.42 -24.80
N ILE A 5 31.95 -21.42 -23.93
CA ILE A 5 30.82 -22.33 -23.68
C ILE A 5 29.61 -21.55 -23.12
N GLU A 6 29.86 -20.63 -22.19
CA GLU A 6 28.82 -19.74 -21.64
C GLU A 6 28.20 -18.83 -22.71
N LEU A 7 29.01 -18.27 -23.63
CA LEU A 7 28.53 -17.45 -24.75
C LEU A 7 27.66 -18.25 -25.72
N GLU A 8 28.06 -19.46 -26.10
CA GLU A 8 27.27 -20.33 -26.97
C GLU A 8 25.93 -20.74 -26.33
N ALA A 9 25.96 -21.10 -25.04
CA ALA A 9 24.76 -21.41 -24.28
C ALA A 9 23.82 -20.19 -24.17
N ALA A 10 24.38 -18.98 -23.99
CA ALA A 10 23.62 -17.75 -23.89
C ALA A 10 22.97 -17.35 -25.23
N ILE A 11 23.68 -17.51 -26.36
CA ILE A 11 23.16 -17.24 -27.71
C ILE A 11 21.99 -18.16 -28.07
N LYS A 12 22.03 -19.44 -27.65
CA LYS A 12 20.98 -20.43 -27.93
C LYS A 12 19.69 -20.23 -27.10
N ARG A 13 19.68 -19.38 -26.07
CA ARG A 13 18.47 -19.10 -25.27
C ARG A 13 17.47 -18.27 -26.08
N ARG A 14 16.28 -18.83 -26.31
CA ARG A 14 15.16 -18.18 -27.05
C ARG A 14 14.67 -16.85 -26.47
N SER A 15 14.97 -16.53 -25.21
CA SER A 15 14.48 -15.33 -24.51
C SER A 15 15.50 -14.16 -24.46
N ALA A 16 16.68 -14.29 -25.07
CA ALA A 16 17.70 -13.25 -24.96
C ALA A 16 17.39 -12.04 -25.86
N PRO A 17 17.51 -10.79 -25.37
CA PRO A 17 17.33 -9.60 -26.20
C PRO A 17 18.29 -9.60 -27.40
N HIS A 18 17.78 -9.36 -28.60
CA HIS A 18 18.56 -9.41 -29.85
C HIS A 18 19.87 -8.59 -29.80
N ARG A 19 19.85 -7.43 -29.14
CA ARG A 19 21.04 -6.58 -28.97
C ARG A 19 22.14 -7.25 -28.14
N MET A 20 21.77 -8.07 -27.16
CA MET A 20 22.71 -8.83 -26.33
C MET A 20 23.31 -10.00 -27.12
N VAL A 21 22.47 -10.72 -27.87
CA VAL A 21 22.90 -11.83 -28.74
C VAL A 21 23.89 -11.35 -29.79
N ARG A 22 23.68 -10.17 -30.39
CA ARG A 22 24.65 -9.57 -31.33
C ARG A 22 26.02 -9.33 -30.68
N ARG A 23 26.07 -8.84 -29.44
CA ARG A 23 27.33 -8.62 -28.71
C ARG A 23 28.05 -9.93 -28.39
N TRP A 24 27.32 -10.95 -27.96
CA TRP A 24 27.87 -12.28 -27.73
C TRP A 24 28.44 -12.91 -29.00
N ARG A 25 27.71 -12.78 -30.13
CA ARG A 25 28.17 -13.29 -31.43
C ARG A 25 29.45 -12.61 -31.91
N ILE A 26 29.60 -11.29 -31.67
CA ILE A 26 30.86 -10.58 -31.95
C ILE A 26 32.04 -11.22 -31.20
N ILE A 27 31.90 -11.48 -29.90
CA ILE A 27 32.99 -12.05 -29.09
C ILE A 27 33.25 -13.52 -29.45
N LEU A 28 32.21 -14.31 -29.69
CA LEU A 28 32.35 -15.71 -30.10
C LEU A 28 33.15 -15.83 -31.41
N LEU A 29 32.79 -15.05 -32.43
CA LEU A 29 33.50 -15.08 -33.72
C LEU A 29 34.94 -14.55 -33.59
N ARG A 30 35.17 -13.55 -32.72
CA ARG A 30 36.53 -13.10 -32.39
C ARG A 30 37.35 -14.17 -31.68
N SER A 31 36.74 -14.98 -30.80
CA SER A 31 37.43 -16.09 -30.12
C SER A 31 37.77 -17.25 -31.05
N GLN A 32 37.06 -17.38 -32.18
CA GLN A 32 37.34 -18.34 -33.25
C GLN A 32 38.45 -17.86 -34.22
N GLY A 33 39.07 -16.71 -33.95
CA GLY A 33 40.18 -16.19 -34.74
C GLY A 33 39.80 -15.32 -35.94
N MET A 34 38.51 -15.05 -36.18
CA MET A 34 38.07 -14.20 -37.30
C MET A 34 38.53 -12.75 -37.12
N SER A 35 39.01 -12.10 -38.19
CA SER A 35 39.42 -10.69 -38.14
C SER A 35 38.26 -9.76 -37.78
N GLN A 36 38.54 -8.59 -37.21
CA GLN A 36 37.49 -7.62 -36.86
C GLN A 36 36.63 -7.21 -38.07
N GLN A 37 37.23 -7.15 -39.26
CA GLN A 37 36.51 -6.83 -40.50
C GLN A 37 35.58 -7.96 -40.95
N ALA A 38 36.01 -9.22 -40.82
CA ALA A 38 35.17 -10.37 -41.13
C ALA A 38 33.97 -10.47 -40.18
N VAL A 39 34.20 -10.28 -38.87
CA VAL A 39 33.13 -10.26 -37.85
C VAL A 39 32.13 -9.12 -38.08
N ALA A 40 32.63 -7.95 -38.48
CA ALA A 40 31.81 -6.79 -38.81
C ALA A 40 30.82 -7.11 -39.95
N ASN A 41 31.32 -7.73 -41.03
CA ASN A 41 30.50 -8.15 -42.17
C ASN A 41 29.47 -9.22 -41.79
N GLU A 42 29.90 -10.25 -41.04
CA GLU A 42 29.05 -11.37 -40.60
C GLU A 42 27.91 -10.93 -39.66
N VAL A 43 28.17 -9.99 -38.74
CA VAL A 43 27.17 -9.52 -37.75
C VAL A 43 26.39 -8.28 -38.24
N GLY A 44 26.76 -7.71 -39.40
CA GLY A 44 26.17 -6.50 -39.95
C GLY A 44 26.39 -5.26 -39.06
N VAL A 45 27.63 -5.03 -38.62
CA VAL A 45 28.05 -3.85 -37.84
C VAL A 45 29.32 -3.25 -38.43
N ASN A 46 29.67 -2.02 -38.04
CA ASN A 46 30.93 -1.41 -38.45
C ASN A 46 32.10 -1.95 -37.59
N ARG A 47 33.31 -2.01 -38.17
CA ARG A 47 34.55 -2.43 -37.48
C ARG A 47 34.77 -1.76 -36.11
N PRO A 48 34.52 -0.44 -35.91
CA PRO A 48 34.67 0.19 -34.60
C PRO A 48 33.73 -0.37 -33.52
N VAL A 49 32.55 -0.88 -33.90
CA VAL A 49 31.61 -1.52 -32.96
C VAL A 49 32.20 -2.85 -32.46
N VAL A 50 32.84 -3.61 -33.34
CA VAL A 50 33.55 -4.86 -32.96
C VAL A 50 34.69 -4.54 -31.99
N ALA A 51 35.52 -3.55 -32.31
CA ALA A 51 36.63 -3.12 -31.45
C ALA A 51 36.15 -2.62 -30.07
N LEU A 52 35.03 -1.90 -30.01
CA LEU A 52 34.41 -1.44 -28.76
C LEU A 52 34.01 -2.61 -27.86
N TRP A 53 33.30 -3.60 -28.42
CA TRP A 53 32.84 -4.74 -27.63
C TRP A 53 33.98 -5.68 -27.24
N GLU A 54 34.97 -5.86 -28.12
CA GLU A 54 36.19 -6.61 -27.79
C GLU A 54 36.96 -5.96 -26.64
N LYS A 55 37.11 -4.63 -26.65
CA LYS A 55 37.72 -3.89 -25.54
C LYS A 55 36.91 -4.06 -24.25
N ARG A 56 35.60 -3.86 -24.29
CA ARG A 56 34.73 -4.02 -23.10
C ARG A 56 34.73 -5.44 -22.54
N PHE A 57 34.79 -6.45 -23.41
CA PHE A 57 34.90 -7.84 -22.98
C PHE A 57 36.26 -8.13 -22.35
N ARG A 58 37.35 -7.55 -22.88
CA ARG A 58 38.67 -7.66 -22.26
C ARG A 58 38.72 -7.01 -20.89
N ASP A 59 38.09 -5.84 -20.74
CA ASP A 59 38.12 -5.05 -19.50
C ASP A 59 37.19 -5.61 -18.41
N GLY A 60 36.06 -6.26 -18.77
CA GLY A 60 35.01 -6.64 -17.82
C GLY A 60 34.34 -7.99 -18.09
N GLY A 61 34.89 -8.83 -18.97
CA GLY A 61 34.33 -10.14 -19.32
C GLY A 61 32.88 -10.06 -19.80
N MET A 62 32.06 -11.01 -19.35
CA MET A 62 30.63 -11.08 -19.69
C MET A 62 29.82 -9.89 -19.14
N GLU A 63 30.22 -9.33 -17.99
CA GLU A 63 29.58 -8.13 -17.43
C GLU A 63 29.83 -6.89 -18.32
N GLY A 64 31.01 -6.80 -18.94
CA GLY A 64 31.35 -5.72 -19.87
C GLY A 64 30.48 -5.67 -21.13
N LEU A 65 29.80 -6.77 -21.47
CA LEU A 65 28.87 -6.83 -22.61
C LEU A 65 27.46 -6.33 -22.28
N LYS A 66 27.14 -6.11 -21.00
CA LYS A 66 25.86 -5.54 -20.58
C LYS A 66 25.76 -4.06 -20.97
N GLU A 67 24.53 -3.56 -21.01
CA GLU A 67 24.31 -2.13 -21.19
C GLU A 67 24.92 -1.39 -19.99
N GLY A 68 25.83 -0.45 -20.27
CA GLY A 68 26.42 0.37 -19.21
C GLY A 68 25.45 1.42 -18.71
N TYR A 69 25.75 2.02 -17.56
CA TYR A 69 25.02 3.17 -17.05
C TYR A 69 25.00 4.28 -18.10
N ARG A 70 23.79 4.75 -18.44
CA ARG A 70 23.61 5.96 -19.24
C ARG A 70 23.16 7.05 -18.30
N SER A 71 23.91 8.15 -18.23
CA SER A 71 23.44 9.34 -17.53
C SER A 71 22.18 9.81 -18.26
N GLY A 72 21.03 9.63 -17.61
CA GLY A 72 19.76 10.14 -18.13
C GLY A 72 19.76 11.67 -18.17
N ARG A 73 18.61 12.25 -18.56
CA ARG A 73 18.41 13.70 -18.47
C ARG A 73 18.67 14.16 -17.03
N LYS A 74 19.53 15.16 -16.86
CA LYS A 74 19.78 15.77 -15.55
C LYS A 74 18.45 16.21 -14.92
N PRO A 75 18.19 15.91 -13.64
CA PRO A 75 16.98 16.38 -12.97
C PRO A 75 16.87 17.91 -13.04
N THR A 76 15.70 18.42 -13.41
CA THR A 76 15.43 19.86 -13.48
C THR A 76 14.98 20.43 -12.13
N ILE A 77 14.59 19.56 -11.20
CA ILE A 77 14.05 19.94 -9.89
C ILE A 77 15.09 19.56 -8.84
N SER A 78 15.46 20.54 -8.02
CA SER A 78 16.45 20.39 -6.97
C SER A 78 15.95 19.45 -5.87
N GLU A 79 16.88 18.90 -5.08
CA GLU A 79 16.52 18.00 -3.98
C GLU A 79 15.85 18.75 -2.83
N GLU A 80 16.17 20.03 -2.64
CA GLU A 80 15.58 20.91 -1.64
C GLU A 80 14.07 21.06 -1.89
N VAL A 81 13.68 21.35 -3.13
CA VAL A 81 12.26 21.48 -3.51
C VAL A 81 11.52 20.16 -3.30
N LYS A 82 12.16 19.01 -3.55
CA LYS A 82 11.55 17.70 -3.28
C LYS A 82 11.36 17.47 -1.79
N ALA A 83 12.36 17.79 -0.97
CA ALA A 83 12.29 17.67 0.48
C ALA A 83 11.18 18.55 1.06
N GLU A 84 11.01 19.77 0.54
CA GLU A 84 9.90 20.65 0.91
C GLU A 84 8.53 20.04 0.56
N ILE A 85 8.35 19.53 -0.67
CA ILE A 85 7.08 18.90 -1.09
C ILE A 85 6.71 17.71 -0.19
N ILE A 86 7.71 16.95 0.29
CA ILE A 86 7.51 15.82 1.20
C ILE A 86 7.15 16.30 2.60
N SER A 87 7.94 17.21 3.17
CA SER A 87 7.80 17.66 4.56
C SER A 87 6.56 18.52 4.83
N GLU A 88 6.05 19.20 3.79
CA GLU A 88 4.83 20.00 3.87
C GLU A 88 3.55 19.20 3.56
N ALA A 89 3.65 17.95 3.09
CA ALA A 89 2.50 17.19 2.63
C ALA A 89 1.38 16.99 3.70
N THR A 90 1.70 17.12 4.98
CA THR A 90 0.75 17.03 6.11
C THR A 90 0.32 18.40 6.68
N ARG A 91 0.89 19.50 6.19
CA ARG A 91 0.68 20.87 6.68
C ARG A 91 0.06 21.73 5.58
N PRO A 92 -1.24 21.57 5.28
CA PRO A 92 -1.92 22.42 4.31
C PRO A 92 -2.02 23.87 4.78
N PRO A 93 -2.10 24.84 3.86
CA PRO A 93 -2.28 26.26 4.20
C PRO A 93 -3.63 26.49 4.89
N SER A 94 -3.75 27.62 5.59
CA SER A 94 -4.99 28.01 6.29
C SER A 94 -6.21 27.95 5.34
N GLY A 95 -7.35 27.52 5.88
CA GLY A 95 -8.58 27.34 5.10
C GLY A 95 -8.67 26.03 4.30
N HIS A 96 -7.68 25.13 4.42
CA HIS A 96 -7.69 23.84 3.72
C HIS A 96 -7.43 22.66 4.64
N THR A 97 -8.26 21.63 4.52
CA THR A 97 -8.15 20.41 5.34
C THR A 97 -6.99 19.50 4.91
N GLN A 98 -6.55 19.60 3.66
CA GLN A 98 -5.52 18.74 3.05
C GLN A 98 -4.91 19.37 1.79
N TRP A 99 -3.71 18.94 1.41
CA TRP A 99 -3.12 19.27 0.12
C TRP A 99 -3.76 18.47 -1.02
N SER A 100 -4.02 19.14 -2.14
CA SER A 100 -4.20 18.50 -3.44
C SER A 100 -2.92 18.61 -4.26
N THR A 101 -2.71 17.66 -5.16
CA THR A 101 -1.55 17.63 -6.06
C THR A 101 -1.37 18.95 -6.84
N PRO A 102 -2.44 19.52 -7.44
CA PRO A 102 -2.34 20.80 -8.14
C PRO A 102 -1.96 21.97 -7.24
N LYS A 103 -2.43 21.95 -5.99
CA LYS A 103 -2.19 23.04 -5.06
C LYS A 103 -0.75 23.05 -4.56
N MET A 104 -0.22 21.89 -4.19
CA MET A 104 1.18 21.72 -3.80
C MET A 104 2.11 22.10 -4.96
N ALA A 105 1.75 21.67 -6.18
CA ALA A 105 2.49 22.02 -7.39
C ALA A 105 2.56 23.53 -7.63
N LYS A 106 1.42 24.24 -7.50
CA LYS A 106 1.36 25.70 -7.59
C LYS A 106 2.19 26.39 -6.49
N ALA A 107 2.13 25.87 -5.26
CA ALA A 107 2.88 26.43 -4.13
C ALA A 107 4.40 26.28 -4.28
N LYS A 108 4.86 25.19 -4.92
CA LYS A 108 6.29 24.86 -5.07
C LYS A 108 6.85 25.13 -6.47
N GLY A 109 6.06 25.70 -7.38
CA GLY A 109 6.50 26.03 -8.73
C GLY A 109 6.87 24.80 -9.58
N VAL A 110 6.24 23.66 -9.35
CA VAL A 110 6.53 22.40 -10.08
C VAL A 110 5.28 21.89 -10.81
N SER A 111 5.45 20.89 -11.67
CA SER A 111 4.32 20.24 -12.33
C SER A 111 3.52 19.35 -11.37
N ASN A 112 2.22 19.20 -11.63
CA ASN A 112 1.36 18.27 -10.90
C ASN A 112 1.89 16.83 -10.94
N GLN A 113 2.43 16.39 -12.07
CA GLN A 113 3.02 15.06 -12.22
C GLN A 113 4.25 14.86 -11.33
N THR A 114 5.06 15.91 -11.12
CA THR A 114 6.20 15.83 -10.19
C THR A 114 5.73 15.50 -8.79
N VAL A 115 4.77 16.27 -8.27
CA VAL A 115 4.22 16.06 -6.93
C VAL A 115 3.59 14.67 -6.82
N GLN A 116 2.82 14.26 -7.82
CA GLN A 116 2.21 12.93 -7.85
C GLN A 116 3.25 11.80 -7.79
N LYS A 117 4.30 11.88 -8.61
CA LYS A 117 5.39 10.90 -8.62
C LYS A 117 6.12 10.86 -7.29
N LEU A 118 6.39 12.03 -6.71
CA LEU A 118 7.11 12.13 -5.44
C LEU A 118 6.29 11.57 -4.28
N TRP A 119 5.01 11.93 -4.17
CA TRP A 119 4.13 11.37 -3.15
C TRP A 119 3.94 9.85 -3.33
N LYS A 120 3.77 9.38 -4.58
CA LYS A 120 3.65 7.93 -4.85
C LYS A 120 4.92 7.18 -4.45
N ALA A 121 6.10 7.70 -4.79
CA ALA A 121 7.38 7.09 -4.45
C ALA A 121 7.62 7.03 -2.93
N ASN A 122 7.09 7.98 -2.17
CA ASN A 122 7.23 8.05 -0.72
C ASN A 122 6.01 7.51 0.05
N GLY A 123 5.02 6.92 -0.64
CA GLY A 123 3.81 6.39 0.00
C GLY A 123 2.91 7.46 0.65
N ILE A 124 3.09 8.72 0.31
CA ILE A 124 2.39 9.86 0.94
C ILE A 124 0.97 9.97 0.37
N LYS A 125 -0.02 10.00 1.25
CA LYS A 125 -1.44 10.13 0.89
C LYS A 125 -2.08 11.22 1.75
N PRO A 126 -1.98 12.51 1.35
CA PRO A 126 -2.45 13.63 2.18
C PRO A 126 -3.95 13.61 2.49
N HIS A 127 -4.73 12.92 1.66
CA HIS A 127 -6.17 12.75 1.84
C HIS A 127 -6.55 11.62 2.78
N ILE A 128 -5.60 10.76 3.16
CA ILE A 128 -5.87 9.67 4.09
C ILE A 128 -5.52 10.15 5.49
N LYS A 129 -6.55 10.24 6.32
CA LYS A 129 -6.40 10.40 7.77
C LYS A 129 -6.88 9.10 8.42
N ARG A 130 -6.08 8.59 9.35
CA ARG A 130 -6.51 7.53 10.26
C ARG A 130 -6.67 8.17 11.62
N THR A 131 -7.83 7.97 12.23
CA THR A 131 -7.99 8.27 13.64
C THR A 131 -7.32 7.17 14.44
N PHE A 132 -6.65 7.55 15.51
CA PHE A 132 -6.16 6.62 16.51
C PHE A 132 -6.72 7.05 17.86
N LYS A 133 -7.00 6.08 18.71
CA LYS A 133 -7.27 6.31 20.13
C LYS A 133 -6.06 5.78 20.88
N ILE A 134 -5.24 6.67 21.39
CA ILE A 134 -4.18 6.34 22.35
C ILE A 134 -4.66 6.90 23.69
N SER A 135 -4.63 6.06 24.73
CA SER A 135 -4.90 6.51 26.08
C SER A 135 -3.70 7.29 26.62
N ASN A 136 -3.95 8.42 27.27
CA ASN A 136 -2.91 9.19 27.97
C ASN A 136 -2.70 8.68 29.41
N ASP A 137 -3.35 7.58 29.80
CA ASP A 137 -3.20 6.98 31.13
C ASP A 137 -1.77 6.43 31.32
N LYS A 138 -1.08 6.92 32.35
CA LYS A 138 0.29 6.47 32.70
C LYS A 138 0.36 4.98 33.01
N GLN A 139 -0.74 4.37 33.45
CA GLN A 139 -0.85 2.94 33.75
C GLN A 139 -1.56 2.15 32.63
N PHE A 140 -1.74 2.73 31.44
CA PHE A 140 -2.48 2.09 30.35
C PHE A 140 -1.99 0.68 30.05
N GLU A 141 -0.68 0.49 29.98
CA GLU A 141 -0.07 -0.80 29.62
C GLU A 141 -0.36 -1.88 30.67
N ALA A 142 -0.29 -1.53 31.96
CA ALA A 142 -0.63 -2.44 33.05
C ALA A 142 -2.11 -2.83 32.99
N LYS A 143 -3.01 -1.85 32.96
CA LYS A 143 -4.47 -2.09 32.87
C LYS A 143 -4.85 -2.89 31.62
N PHE A 144 -4.19 -2.61 30.50
CA PHE A 144 -4.41 -3.33 29.25
C PHE A 144 -4.00 -4.79 29.36
N ARG A 145 -2.85 -5.09 30.00
CA ARG A 145 -2.42 -6.46 30.28
C ARG A 145 -3.40 -7.17 31.21
N ASP A 146 -3.81 -6.53 32.29
CA ASP A 146 -4.76 -7.11 33.26
C ASP A 146 -6.07 -7.51 32.55
N VAL A 147 -6.60 -6.65 31.67
CA VAL A 147 -7.81 -6.94 30.89
C VAL A 147 -7.58 -8.07 29.89
N ILE A 148 -6.43 -8.11 29.20
CA ILE A 148 -6.12 -9.22 28.27
C ILE A 148 -6.01 -10.54 29.01
N GLU A 149 -5.41 -10.55 30.20
CA GLU A 149 -5.23 -11.75 31.00
C GLU A 149 -6.57 -12.36 31.40
N LEU A 150 -7.58 -11.54 31.73
CA LEU A 150 -8.96 -11.97 31.96
C LEU A 150 -9.57 -12.70 30.74
N TYR A 151 -9.21 -12.32 29.51
CA TYR A 151 -9.68 -13.01 28.30
C TYR A 151 -8.91 -14.29 28.00
N LEU A 152 -7.58 -14.29 28.21
CA LEU A 152 -6.74 -15.43 27.89
C LEU A 152 -6.81 -16.55 28.94
N ASN A 153 -6.80 -16.18 30.21
CA ASN A 153 -6.81 -17.08 31.36
C ASN A 153 -7.92 -16.66 32.34
N PRO A 154 -9.19 -16.86 31.97
CA PRO A 154 -10.31 -16.51 32.84
C PRO A 154 -10.26 -17.34 34.14
N PRO A 155 -10.55 -16.74 35.31
CA PRO A 155 -10.58 -17.47 36.57
C PRO A 155 -11.63 -18.59 36.58
N ASP A 156 -11.41 -19.60 37.44
CA ASP A 156 -12.35 -20.71 37.59
C ASP A 156 -13.75 -20.22 37.98
N ARG A 157 -14.77 -20.67 37.24
CA ARG A 157 -16.18 -20.29 37.42
C ARG A 157 -16.48 -18.80 37.24
N ALA A 158 -15.60 -18.05 36.57
CA ALA A 158 -15.85 -16.64 36.25
C ALA A 158 -16.73 -16.47 35.01
N LEU A 159 -17.52 -15.40 35.00
CA LEU A 159 -18.27 -14.93 33.85
C LEU A 159 -17.56 -13.72 33.22
N VAL A 160 -17.03 -13.88 32.00
CA VAL A 160 -16.35 -12.80 31.27
C VAL A 160 -17.28 -12.24 30.19
N LEU A 161 -17.78 -11.02 30.42
CA LEU A 161 -18.66 -10.31 29.48
C LEU A 161 -17.94 -9.10 28.85
N ALA A 162 -17.94 -9.05 27.52
CA ALA A 162 -17.58 -7.86 26.74
C ALA A 162 -18.84 -7.04 26.46
N CYS A 163 -19.05 -5.96 27.20
CA CYS A 163 -20.21 -5.09 27.08
C CYS A 163 -19.91 -3.85 26.23
N ASP A 164 -20.84 -3.48 25.33
CA ASP A 164 -20.80 -2.23 24.57
C ASP A 164 -22.19 -1.60 24.47
N GLU A 165 -22.22 -0.27 24.45
CA GLU A 165 -23.41 0.51 24.18
C GLU A 165 -23.26 1.23 22.84
N LYS A 166 -24.22 1.00 21.95
CA LYS A 166 -24.38 1.77 20.73
C LYS A 166 -25.61 2.66 20.83
N SER A 167 -25.40 3.88 21.30
CA SER A 167 -26.43 4.91 21.39
C SER A 167 -26.73 5.55 20.03
N GLN A 168 -27.88 6.23 19.95
CA GLN A 168 -28.32 7.00 18.77
C GLN A 168 -28.35 6.18 17.47
N CYS A 169 -28.61 4.89 17.55
CA CYS A 169 -28.81 4.06 16.37
C CYS A 169 -30.11 4.50 15.69
N GLN A 170 -30.02 5.04 14.47
CA GLN A 170 -31.20 5.45 13.73
C GLN A 170 -32.02 4.21 13.33
N ALA A 171 -33.29 4.14 13.76
CA ALA A 171 -34.21 3.10 13.34
C ALA A 171 -34.75 3.43 11.94
N LEU A 172 -34.22 2.75 10.93
CA LEU A 172 -34.52 3.00 9.52
C LEU A 172 -35.36 1.86 8.93
N LYS A 173 -36.44 2.23 8.24
CA LYS A 173 -37.22 1.33 7.38
C LYS A 173 -37.12 1.82 5.94
N ARG A 174 -36.77 0.93 5.01
CA ARG A 174 -36.76 1.26 3.57
C ARG A 174 -38.19 1.42 3.08
N THR A 175 -38.42 2.43 2.24
CA THR A 175 -39.78 2.80 1.77
C THR A 175 -40.39 1.72 0.87
N GLN A 176 -39.56 0.99 0.12
CA GLN A 176 -40.00 -0.13 -0.71
C GLN A 176 -39.13 -1.37 -0.45
N PRO A 177 -39.69 -2.58 -0.57
CA PRO A 177 -38.90 -3.80 -0.55
C PRO A 177 -37.91 -3.81 -1.72
N GLY A 178 -36.70 -4.30 -1.47
CA GLY A 178 -35.72 -4.51 -2.54
C GLY A 178 -36.22 -5.57 -3.53
N LEU A 179 -35.90 -5.42 -4.81
CA LEU A 179 -36.25 -6.44 -5.80
C LEU A 179 -35.48 -7.74 -5.51
N PRO A 180 -36.11 -8.91 -5.72
CA PRO A 180 -35.45 -10.19 -5.51
C PRO A 180 -34.24 -10.34 -6.44
N LEU A 181 -33.25 -11.10 -5.98
CA LEU A 181 -32.10 -11.48 -6.80
C LEU A 181 -32.57 -12.31 -7.99
N GLY A 182 -32.18 -11.90 -9.19
CA GLY A 182 -32.48 -12.60 -10.44
C GLY A 182 -31.21 -12.78 -11.27
N VAL A 183 -31.24 -13.73 -12.21
CA VAL A 183 -30.13 -13.90 -13.16
C VAL A 183 -29.97 -12.62 -13.97
N GLY A 184 -28.81 -11.96 -13.86
CA GLY A 184 -28.55 -10.66 -14.47
C GLY A 184 -28.99 -9.42 -13.66
N HIS A 185 -29.66 -9.61 -12.51
CA HIS A 185 -30.13 -8.52 -11.65
C HIS A 185 -29.59 -8.65 -10.22
N ILE A 186 -28.79 -7.66 -9.81
CA ILE A 186 -28.28 -7.53 -8.43
C ILE A 186 -29.42 -7.07 -7.52
N ARG A 187 -29.40 -7.49 -6.25
CA ARG A 187 -30.31 -7.00 -5.21
C ARG A 187 -30.33 -5.47 -5.20
N THR A 188 -31.51 -4.89 -5.34
CA THR A 188 -31.70 -3.43 -5.26
C THR A 188 -32.12 -3.01 -3.85
N ALA A 189 -31.74 -1.80 -3.45
CA ALA A 189 -32.24 -1.14 -2.24
C ALA A 189 -32.58 0.30 -2.59
N THR A 190 -33.77 0.76 -2.22
CA THR A 190 -34.17 2.15 -2.46
C THR A 190 -33.34 3.11 -1.62
N HIS A 191 -32.96 4.25 -2.19
CA HIS A 191 -32.28 5.31 -1.45
C HIS A 191 -33.19 5.87 -0.34
N ASP A 192 -34.50 5.98 -0.61
CA ASP A 192 -35.47 6.54 0.32
C ASP A 192 -35.74 5.62 1.53
N TYR A 193 -35.91 6.26 2.68
CA TYR A 193 -36.15 5.62 3.96
C TYR A 193 -37.06 6.47 4.84
N ILE A 194 -37.79 5.80 5.74
CA ILE A 194 -38.59 6.41 6.80
C ILE A 194 -37.79 6.33 8.10
N ARG A 195 -37.70 7.45 8.81
CA ARG A 195 -37.03 7.56 10.12
C ARG A 195 -38.03 7.30 11.24
N HIS A 196 -37.79 6.28 12.06
CA HIS A 196 -38.64 5.94 13.22
C HIS A 196 -38.05 6.42 14.55
N GLY A 197 -37.21 7.46 14.52
CA GLY A 197 -36.44 7.92 15.68
C GLY A 197 -35.14 7.14 15.90
N THR A 198 -34.58 7.26 17.10
CA THR A 198 -33.33 6.61 17.51
C THR A 198 -33.58 5.56 18.58
N ILE A 199 -32.75 4.51 18.59
CA ILE A 199 -32.71 3.47 19.61
C ILE A 199 -31.32 3.38 20.22
N THR A 200 -31.25 2.91 21.45
CA THR A 200 -29.97 2.55 22.09
C THR A 200 -29.89 1.03 22.17
N ILE A 201 -28.78 0.48 21.70
CA ILE A 201 -28.49 -0.95 21.73
C ILE A 201 -27.46 -1.19 22.82
N PHE A 202 -27.79 -2.03 23.79
CA PHE A 202 -26.83 -2.61 24.73
C PHE A 202 -26.56 -4.04 24.30
N ALA A 203 -25.29 -4.42 24.22
CA ALA A 203 -24.89 -5.78 23.90
C ALA A 203 -23.80 -6.25 24.87
N ALA A 204 -23.87 -7.51 25.29
CA ALA A 204 -22.85 -8.17 26.07
C ALA A 204 -22.51 -9.51 25.41
N LEU A 205 -21.26 -9.69 25.03
CA LEU A 205 -20.73 -10.96 24.52
C LEU A 205 -20.16 -11.76 25.69
N ASN A 206 -20.69 -12.95 25.94
CA ASN A 206 -20.00 -13.95 26.75
C ASN A 206 -18.82 -14.50 25.93
N TYR A 207 -17.60 -14.22 26.38
CA TYR A 207 -16.39 -14.59 25.65
C TYR A 207 -16.16 -16.10 25.60
N LEU A 208 -16.52 -16.81 26.66
CA LEU A 208 -16.29 -18.26 26.79
C LEU A 208 -17.21 -19.07 25.87
N ASP A 209 -18.49 -18.70 25.83
CA ASP A 209 -19.52 -19.45 25.09
C ASP A 209 -19.83 -18.86 23.70
N GLY A 210 -19.38 -17.64 23.42
CA GLY A 210 -19.74 -16.87 22.22
C GLY A 210 -21.20 -16.38 22.18
N LYS A 211 -21.96 -16.54 23.26
CA LYS A 211 -23.36 -16.08 23.36
C LYS A 211 -23.43 -14.57 23.46
N ILE A 212 -24.35 -13.95 22.73
CA ILE A 212 -24.60 -12.51 22.76
C ILE A 212 -25.93 -12.25 23.48
N PHE A 213 -25.87 -11.49 24.56
CA PHE A 213 -27.03 -10.90 25.20
C PHE A 213 -27.22 -9.49 24.63
N HIS A 214 -28.46 -9.12 24.30
CA HIS A 214 -28.74 -7.79 23.78
C HIS A 214 -30.05 -7.24 24.33
N HIS A 215 -30.09 -5.92 24.48
CA HIS A 215 -31.29 -5.19 24.87
C HIS A 215 -31.41 -3.93 24.02
N CYS A 216 -32.60 -3.70 23.47
CA CYS A 216 -32.91 -2.50 22.69
C CYS A 216 -33.90 -1.66 23.47
N SER A 217 -33.54 -0.40 23.76
CA SER A 217 -34.40 0.56 24.44
C SER A 217 -34.83 1.68 23.50
N HIS A 218 -36.12 2.02 23.54
CA HIS A 218 -36.74 3.14 22.84
C HIS A 218 -36.84 4.33 23.78
N PHE A 219 -35.86 5.23 23.71
CA PHE A 219 -35.85 6.55 24.36
C PHE A 219 -35.89 6.57 25.90
N TRP A 220 -35.03 7.40 26.48
CA TRP A 220 -34.86 7.62 27.91
C TRP A 220 -36.11 8.27 28.52
N ARG A 221 -36.95 7.49 29.21
CA ARG A 221 -37.76 8.00 30.33
C ARG A 221 -37.03 7.63 31.61
N GLU A 222 -36.41 8.66 32.21
CA GLU A 222 -36.14 8.80 33.64
C GLU A 222 -36.07 7.46 34.42
N LEU A 223 -34.99 6.74 34.19
CA LEU A 223 -34.53 5.73 35.12
C LEU A 223 -33.21 6.23 35.67
N SER A 224 -33.25 6.63 36.93
CA SER A 224 -32.12 6.90 37.81
C SER A 224 -31.26 5.64 37.98
N VAL A 225 -30.70 5.11 36.90
CA VAL A 225 -29.67 4.08 36.96
C VAL A 225 -28.38 4.84 36.70
N GLY A 226 -27.65 5.05 37.79
CA GLY A 226 -26.38 5.76 37.80
C GLY A 226 -25.47 5.27 36.68
N ALA A 227 -24.75 6.23 36.10
CA ALA A 227 -23.72 6.03 35.10
C ALA A 227 -22.99 4.69 35.26
N ILE A 228 -23.26 3.74 34.36
CA ILE A 228 -22.32 2.65 34.09
C ILE A 228 -21.29 3.22 33.11
N GLN A 229 -20.52 4.20 33.60
CA GLN A 229 -19.23 4.53 33.03
C GLN A 229 -18.24 3.50 33.58
N HIS A 230 -17.55 2.85 32.65
CA HIS A 230 -16.30 2.11 32.84
C HIS A 230 -16.43 0.75 33.53
N SER A 231 -16.18 -0.30 32.72
CA SER A 231 -15.49 -1.54 33.12
C SER A 231 -15.67 -1.95 34.59
N CYS A 232 -16.78 -2.63 34.88
CA CYS A 232 -16.94 -3.37 36.14
C CYS A 232 -16.96 -4.86 35.83
N ILE A 233 -15.81 -5.49 36.10
CA ILE A 233 -15.70 -6.91 36.40
C ILE A 233 -16.60 -7.15 37.62
N PHE A 234 -17.58 -8.04 37.50
CA PHE A 234 -18.23 -8.62 38.67
C PHE A 234 -17.42 -9.86 39.05
N TYR A 235 -16.88 -9.86 40.27
CA TYR A 235 -16.28 -11.05 40.92
C TYR A 235 -17.35 -12.11 41.16
#